data_AF-A0A971ZTT0-F1
#
_entry.id   AF-A0A971ZTT0-F1
#
_cell.length_a   1.000
_cell.length_b   1.000
_cell.length_c   1.000
_cell.angle_alpha   90.00
_cell.angle_beta   90.00
_cell.angle_gamma   90.00
#
_symmetry.space_group_name_H-M   'P 1'
#
loop_
_entity.id
_entity.type
_entity.pdbx_description
1 polymer ?
#
loop_
_entity_poly.entity_id
_entity_poly.type
_entity_poly.pdbx_seq_one_letter_code
_entity_poly.pdbx_strand_id
1 'polypeptide(L)'
;MANESTPQRPRTSFLVPPSREAIDQGLQPLSAALPDITPRTGIRPPDASAGVFDAREMSYAAHRGGGWAPIRYNWAASELRHRPLYFEDAMLERHGQTRHPVLQPMASGARFFLTIPVLPYAMVVDPPRPAQSTLGYFRPGSAAPCLLQRPPLQADAGVVEAGVWVGLIFLIP
;
A
#
# COMPACT_ATOMS: atom_id res chain seq x y z
N MET A 1 -13.62 -24.06 -37.09
CA MET A 1 -14.67 -23.71 -36.12
C MET A 1 -14.48 -24.60 -34.89
N ALA A 2 -13.67 -24.14 -33.93
CA ALA A 2 -13.45 -24.83 -32.66
C ALA A 2 -14.26 -24.09 -31.59
N ASN A 3 -15.11 -24.84 -30.89
CA ASN A 3 -16.10 -24.33 -29.94
C ASN A 3 -15.41 -24.12 -28.57
N GLU A 4 -15.24 -22.87 -28.14
CA GLU A 4 -14.75 -22.53 -26.80
C GLU A 4 -15.84 -22.79 -25.76
N SER A 5 -15.80 -23.95 -25.12
CA SER A 5 -16.62 -24.26 -23.95
C SER A 5 -15.95 -23.72 -22.68
N THR A 6 -16.28 -22.49 -22.30
CA THR A 6 -15.91 -21.89 -21.01
C THR A 6 -16.52 -22.71 -19.86
N PRO A 7 -15.74 -23.22 -18.89
CA PRO A 7 -16.31 -23.93 -17.75
C PRO A 7 -17.01 -22.92 -16.82
N GLN A 8 -18.35 -22.98 -16.79
CA GLN A 8 -19.15 -22.24 -15.81
C GLN A 8 -18.84 -22.78 -14.40
N ARG A 9 -18.16 -21.97 -13.59
CA ARG A 9 -17.95 -22.24 -12.16
C ARG A 9 -19.34 -22.36 -11.51
N PRO A 10 -19.64 -23.46 -10.79
CA PRO A 10 -20.94 -23.60 -10.11
C PRO A 10 -21.11 -22.43 -9.14
N ARG A 11 -22.26 -21.75 -9.23
CA ARG A 11 -22.65 -20.72 -8.27
C ARG A 11 -22.65 -21.37 -6.89
N THR A 12 -21.75 -20.95 -6.03
CA THR A 12 -21.69 -21.37 -4.64
C THR A 12 -23.06 -21.08 -4.03
N SER A 13 -23.85 -22.12 -3.77
CA SER A 13 -25.02 -21.99 -2.91
C SER A 13 -24.52 -21.44 -1.58
N PHE A 14 -25.03 -20.31 -1.13
CA PHE A 14 -24.76 -19.84 0.22
C PHE A 14 -25.21 -20.94 1.18
N LEU A 15 -24.25 -21.64 1.78
CA LEU A 15 -24.53 -22.60 2.85
C LEU A 15 -25.23 -21.81 3.95
N VAL A 16 -26.40 -22.28 4.36
CA VAL A 16 -27.07 -21.76 5.56
C VAL A 16 -26.07 -21.86 6.71
N PRO A 17 -25.82 -20.77 7.45
CA PRO A 17 -24.85 -20.82 8.53
C PRO A 17 -25.27 -21.89 9.55
N PRO A 18 -24.33 -22.72 10.04
CA PRO A 18 -24.65 -23.71 11.05
C PRO A 18 -25.23 -23.04 12.29
N SER A 19 -26.18 -23.70 12.96
CA SER A 19 -26.73 -23.23 14.22
C SER A 19 -25.61 -23.12 15.27
N ARG A 20 -25.74 -22.20 16.24
CA ARG A 20 -24.75 -22.04 17.32
C ARG A 20 -24.45 -23.36 18.04
N GLU A 21 -25.47 -24.17 18.24
CA GLU A 21 -25.36 -25.49 18.87
C GLU A 21 -24.51 -26.47 18.04
N ALA A 22 -24.56 -26.39 16.70
CA ALA A 22 -23.72 -27.20 15.82
C ALA A 22 -22.26 -26.70 15.78
N ILE A 23 -22.03 -25.42 16.07
CA ILE A 23 -20.68 -24.85 16.20
C ILE A 23 -20.06 -25.30 17.53
N ASP A 24 -20.85 -25.34 18.62
CA ASP A 24 -20.36 -25.66 19.96
C ASP A 24 -20.15 -27.16 20.21
N GLN A 25 -20.79 -28.04 19.42
CA GLN A 25 -20.61 -29.49 19.49
C GLN A 25 -19.24 -29.92 18.94
N GLY A 26 -18.23 -29.94 19.81
CA GLY A 26 -16.90 -30.48 19.50
C GLY A 26 -15.77 -29.45 19.46
N LEU A 27 -16.02 -28.20 19.90
CA LEU A 27 -14.96 -27.22 20.09
C LEU A 27 -14.03 -27.69 21.21
N GLN A 28 -12.81 -28.05 20.82
CA GLN A 28 -11.73 -28.24 21.78
C GLN A 28 -11.34 -26.86 22.35
N PRO A 29 -10.94 -26.78 23.64
CA PRO A 29 -10.40 -25.54 24.18
C PRO A 29 -9.20 -25.10 23.32
N LEU A 30 -8.99 -23.79 23.17
CA LEU A 30 -7.93 -23.23 22.31
C LEU A 30 -6.54 -23.81 22.63
N SER A 31 -6.32 -24.21 23.90
CA SER A 31 -5.11 -24.90 24.36
C SER A 31 -4.90 -26.29 23.74
N ALA A 32 -5.95 -26.99 23.34
CA ALA A 32 -5.89 -28.31 22.71
C ALA A 32 -5.78 -28.24 21.18
N ALA A 33 -6.12 -27.08 20.57
CA ALA A 33 -6.12 -26.88 19.12
C ALA A 33 -4.94 -26.02 18.63
N LEU A 34 -3.84 -25.94 19.40
CA LEU A 34 -2.63 -25.27 18.93
C LEU A 34 -2.09 -26.00 17.70
N PRO A 35 -2.02 -25.36 16.52
CA PRO A 35 -1.44 -25.98 15.35
C PRO A 35 0.02 -26.31 15.66
N ASP A 36 0.43 -27.55 15.36
CA ASP A 36 1.83 -27.93 15.38
C ASP A 36 2.56 -27.11 14.31
N ILE A 37 3.22 -26.04 14.76
CA ILE A 37 4.04 -25.14 13.95
C ILE A 37 5.46 -25.68 13.78
N THR A 38 5.78 -26.88 14.28
CA THR A 38 7.08 -27.47 14.02
C THR A 38 7.22 -27.70 12.51
N PRO A 39 8.32 -27.23 11.90
CA PRO A 39 8.49 -27.34 10.46
C PRO A 39 8.56 -28.82 10.07
N ARG A 40 7.61 -29.28 9.23
CA ARG A 40 7.63 -30.65 8.68
C ARG A 40 8.92 -30.90 7.91
N THR A 41 9.66 -31.92 8.32
CA THR A 41 10.91 -32.34 7.68
C THR A 41 10.63 -32.91 6.28
N GLY A 42 11.32 -32.42 5.25
CA GLY A 42 11.40 -33.07 3.93
C GLY A 42 10.69 -32.40 2.74
N ILE A 43 9.84 -31.38 2.95
CA ILE A 43 9.19 -30.65 1.84
C ILE A 43 9.44 -29.15 1.99
N ARG A 44 10.66 -28.70 1.69
CA ARG A 44 10.96 -27.26 1.56
C ARG A 44 11.59 -26.99 0.21
N PRO A 45 11.12 -25.97 -0.54
CA PRO A 45 11.87 -25.43 -1.67
C PRO A 45 13.30 -25.07 -1.24
N PRO A 46 14.31 -25.23 -2.12
CA PRO A 46 15.67 -24.81 -1.80
C PRO A 46 15.69 -23.34 -1.38
N ASP A 47 16.36 -23.05 -0.26
CA ASP A 47 16.46 -21.70 0.29
C ASP A 47 17.45 -20.87 -0.55
N ALA A 48 16.92 -20.11 -1.51
CA ALA A 48 17.72 -19.25 -2.38
C ALA A 48 18.38 -18.08 -1.64
N SER A 49 18.04 -17.84 -0.36
CA SER A 49 18.57 -16.74 0.43
C SER A 49 19.75 -17.13 1.33
N ALA A 50 20.09 -18.42 1.43
CA ALA A 50 21.12 -18.92 2.35
C ALA A 50 22.45 -18.15 2.23
N GLY A 51 22.97 -17.97 1.02
CA GLY A 51 24.23 -17.27 0.78
C GLY A 51 24.23 -15.75 1.02
N VAL A 52 23.06 -15.13 1.26
CA VAL A 52 22.95 -13.68 1.53
C VAL A 52 23.03 -13.37 3.03
N PHE A 53 22.62 -14.30 3.88
CA PHE A 53 22.37 -14.02 5.30
C PHE A 53 23.30 -14.76 6.28
N ASP A 54 24.13 -15.71 5.82
CA ASP A 54 25.04 -16.53 6.65
C ASP A 54 25.98 -15.71 7.57
N ALA A 55 26.37 -14.50 7.18
CA ALA A 55 27.30 -13.68 7.98
C ALA A 55 26.63 -12.85 9.09
N ARG A 56 25.32 -12.59 9.02
CA ARG A 56 24.64 -11.59 9.87
C ARG A 56 23.74 -12.20 10.96
N GLU A 57 23.32 -13.46 10.81
CA GLU A 57 22.51 -14.16 11.82
C GLU A 57 23.29 -14.49 13.11
N MET A 58 24.61 -14.69 13.02
CA MET A 58 25.44 -15.13 14.15
C MET A 58 25.57 -14.08 15.28
N SER A 59 25.30 -12.80 15.00
CA SER A 59 25.42 -11.71 15.98
C SER A 59 24.18 -11.49 16.87
N TYR A 60 22.97 -11.83 16.38
CA TYR A 60 21.72 -11.60 17.10
C TYR A 60 21.40 -12.71 18.12
N ALA A 61 21.75 -13.96 17.82
CA ALA A 61 21.55 -15.09 18.73
C ALA A 61 22.38 -14.97 20.02
N ALA A 62 23.54 -14.31 19.96
CA ALA A 62 24.41 -14.09 21.13
C ALA A 62 23.87 -13.05 22.12
N HIS A 63 23.01 -12.12 21.69
CA HIS A 63 22.59 -10.97 22.51
C HIS A 63 21.34 -11.19 23.39
N ARG A 64 20.55 -12.27 23.19
CA ARG A 64 19.23 -12.42 23.84
C ARG A 64 19.03 -13.64 24.75
N GLY A 65 20.09 -14.35 25.12
CA GLY A 65 20.01 -15.52 26.00
C GLY A 65 19.35 -16.71 25.30
N GLY A 66 20.00 -17.87 25.37
CA GLY A 66 19.57 -19.08 24.65
C GLY A 66 18.13 -19.47 24.99
N GLY A 67 17.26 -19.54 23.99
CA GLY A 67 15.86 -19.94 24.13
C GLY A 67 14.95 -19.36 23.04
N TRP A 68 15.34 -18.27 22.39
CA TRP A 68 14.57 -17.67 21.31
C TRP A 68 15.10 -18.15 19.94
N ALA A 69 14.30 -18.96 19.24
CA ALA A 69 14.58 -19.27 17.84
C ALA A 69 14.38 -18.00 16.99
N PRO A 70 15.32 -17.65 16.09
CA PRO A 70 15.13 -16.51 15.20
C PRO A 70 13.93 -16.78 14.28
N ILE A 71 12.97 -15.84 14.28
CA ILE A 71 11.86 -15.87 13.32
C ILE A 71 12.32 -15.11 12.08
N ARG A 72 12.38 -15.79 10.94
CA ARG A 72 12.70 -15.16 9.65
C ARG A 72 11.49 -14.39 9.14
N TYR A 73 11.54 -13.07 9.23
CA TYR A 73 10.51 -12.19 8.67
C TYR A 73 10.88 -11.81 7.24
N ASN A 74 10.35 -12.57 6.27
CA ASN A 74 10.47 -12.22 4.86
C ASN A 74 9.34 -11.26 4.51
N TRP A 75 9.67 -10.01 4.21
CA TRP A 75 8.72 -9.06 3.66
C TRP A 75 9.09 -8.77 2.21
N ALA A 76 8.13 -8.97 1.32
CA ALA A 76 8.15 -8.38 -0.02
C ALA A 76 7.20 -7.19 0.03
N ALA A 77 7.60 -6.06 -0.54
CA ALA A 77 6.69 -4.96 -0.72
C ALA A 77 5.47 -5.45 -1.53
N SER A 78 4.27 -5.12 -1.09
CA SER A 78 3.12 -5.27 -1.95
C SER A 78 3.30 -4.28 -3.10
N GLU A 79 3.61 -4.79 -4.29
CA GLU A 79 3.78 -4.03 -5.54
C GLU A 79 2.42 -3.49 -6.04
N LEU A 80 1.62 -2.94 -5.14
CA LEU A 80 0.35 -2.32 -5.43
C LEU A 80 0.60 -1.02 -6.18
N ARG A 81 -0.23 -0.79 -7.19
CA ARG A 81 -0.12 0.36 -8.07
C ARG A 81 -1.43 1.14 -8.08
N HIS A 82 -1.32 2.46 -8.10
CA HIS A 82 -2.46 3.37 -8.16
C HIS A 82 -2.23 4.48 -9.18
N ARG A 83 -3.29 5.22 -9.52
CA ARG A 83 -3.20 6.44 -10.33
C ARG A 83 -2.65 7.60 -9.49
N PRO A 84 -2.13 8.68 -10.10
CA PRO A 84 -1.69 9.85 -9.35
C PRO A 84 -2.79 10.37 -8.42
N LEU A 85 -2.42 10.65 -7.17
CA LEU A 85 -3.31 11.12 -6.13
C LEU A 85 -3.17 12.65 -6.01
N TYR A 86 -3.78 13.41 -6.92
CA TYR A 86 -3.56 14.87 -7.00
C TYR A 86 -3.90 15.65 -5.72
N PHE A 87 -4.86 15.15 -4.95
CA PHE A 87 -5.35 15.80 -3.73
C PHE A 87 -4.61 15.36 -2.46
N GLU A 88 -3.65 14.43 -2.56
CA GLU A 88 -2.94 13.92 -1.40
C GLU A 88 -1.95 14.95 -0.85
N ASP A 89 -1.77 14.97 0.47
CA ASP A 89 -0.62 15.57 1.13
C ASP A 89 0.40 14.49 1.52
N ALA A 90 1.32 14.15 0.61
CA ALA A 90 2.16 12.95 0.75
C ALA A 90 2.99 12.90 2.04
N MET A 91 3.52 14.03 2.51
CA MET A 91 4.33 14.06 3.74
C MET A 91 3.47 13.87 4.99
N LEU A 92 2.27 14.43 5.00
CA LEU A 92 1.32 14.23 6.09
C LEU A 92 0.73 12.81 6.08
N GLU A 93 0.19 12.38 4.94
CA GLU A 93 -0.61 11.16 4.83
C GLU A 93 0.25 9.89 4.83
N ARG A 94 1.41 9.89 4.15
CA ARG A 94 2.28 8.71 4.06
C ARG A 94 3.36 8.66 5.14
N HIS A 95 3.83 9.83 5.58
CA HIS A 95 4.94 9.92 6.53
C HIS A 95 4.56 10.49 7.89
N GLY A 96 3.30 10.90 8.10
CA GLY A 96 2.83 11.44 9.38
C GLY A 96 3.42 12.80 9.74
N GLN A 97 4.06 13.49 8.80
CA GLN A 97 4.74 14.76 9.06
C GLN A 97 3.72 15.90 9.14
N THR A 98 3.39 16.28 10.38
CA THR A 98 2.45 17.35 10.67
C THR A 98 3.20 18.68 10.81
N ARG A 99 2.65 19.76 10.22
CA ARG A 99 3.26 21.11 10.33
C ARG A 99 2.96 21.76 11.69
N HIS A 100 1.68 21.78 12.08
CA HIS A 100 1.23 22.31 13.36
C HIS A 100 -0.10 21.63 13.75
N PRO A 101 -0.27 21.11 14.99
CA PRO A 101 -1.42 20.30 15.37
C PRO A 101 -2.78 20.96 15.09
N VAL A 102 -2.88 22.27 15.31
CA VAL A 102 -4.14 23.02 15.15
C VAL A 102 -4.35 23.54 13.72
N LEU A 103 -3.26 23.83 12.99
CA LEU A 103 -3.36 24.43 11.65
C LEU A 103 -3.34 23.37 10.54
N GLN A 104 -2.97 22.13 10.86
CA GLN A 104 -2.97 21.02 9.92
C GLN A 104 -4.30 20.83 9.18
N PRO A 105 -5.48 20.82 9.83
CA PRO A 105 -6.74 20.68 9.09
C PRO A 105 -6.98 21.84 8.12
N MET A 106 -6.57 23.07 8.47
CA MET A 106 -6.68 24.23 7.58
C MET A 106 -5.72 24.10 6.39
N ALA A 107 -4.48 23.64 6.62
CA ALA A 107 -3.50 23.43 5.57
C ALA A 107 -3.94 22.33 4.58
N SER A 108 -4.45 21.21 5.09
CA SER A 108 -5.00 20.13 4.27
C SER A 108 -6.25 20.55 3.50
N GLY A 109 -7.15 21.31 4.14
CA GLY A 109 -8.32 21.89 3.47
C GLY A 109 -7.94 22.88 2.37
N ALA A 110 -7.02 23.81 2.66
CA ALA A 110 -6.52 24.75 1.66
C ALA A 110 -5.89 24.01 0.47
N ARG A 111 -5.08 22.99 0.72
CA ARG A 111 -4.51 22.16 -0.35
C ARG A 111 -5.60 21.53 -1.21
N PHE A 112 -6.59 20.87 -0.60
CA PHE A 112 -7.69 20.24 -1.33
C PHE A 112 -8.44 21.24 -2.22
N PHE A 113 -8.86 22.39 -1.68
CA PHE A 113 -9.63 23.38 -2.42
C PHE A 113 -8.81 24.14 -3.48
N LEU A 114 -7.52 24.40 -3.23
CA LEU A 114 -6.63 25.02 -4.21
C LEU A 114 -6.20 24.04 -5.32
N THR A 115 -6.20 22.73 -5.06
CA THR A 115 -5.94 21.72 -6.09
C THR A 115 -7.06 21.64 -7.12
N ILE A 116 -8.32 21.93 -6.76
CA ILE A 116 -9.44 21.90 -7.71
C ILE A 116 -9.17 22.77 -8.95
N PRO A 117 -8.86 24.08 -8.80
CA PRO A 117 -8.61 24.92 -9.96
C PRO A 117 -7.28 24.62 -10.67
N VAL A 118 -6.29 24.09 -9.96
CA VAL A 118 -4.94 23.78 -10.47
C VAL A 118 -4.84 22.34 -10.99
N LEU A 119 -5.96 21.60 -11.01
CA LEU A 119 -5.99 20.21 -11.43
C LEU A 119 -5.50 19.99 -12.88
N PRO A 120 -5.84 20.87 -13.87
CA PRO A 120 -5.32 20.72 -15.23
C PRO A 120 -3.80 20.77 -15.28
N TYR A 121 -3.19 21.68 -14.51
CA TYR A 121 -1.74 21.79 -14.39
C TYR A 121 -1.14 20.49 -13.82
N ALA A 122 -1.72 19.99 -12.73
CA ALA A 122 -1.25 18.77 -12.07
C ALA A 122 -1.34 17.54 -12.99
N MET A 123 -2.38 17.45 -13.84
CA MET A 123 -2.54 16.37 -14.82
C MET A 123 -1.52 16.42 -15.97
N VAL A 124 -0.95 17.59 -16.27
CA VAL A 124 0.14 17.70 -17.25
C VAL A 124 1.48 17.30 -16.63
N VAL A 125 1.73 17.76 -15.40
CA VAL A 125 2.95 17.43 -14.65
C VAL A 125 3.02 15.93 -14.35
N ASP A 126 1.94 15.37 -13.81
CA ASP A 126 1.80 13.95 -13.47
C ASP A 126 0.62 13.36 -14.25
N PRO A 127 0.86 12.78 -15.44
CA PRO A 127 -0.22 12.26 -16.27
C PRO A 127 -1.05 11.17 -15.56
N PRO A 128 -2.38 11.09 -15.79
CA PRO A 128 -3.27 10.16 -15.10
C PRO A 128 -3.10 8.67 -15.49
N ARG A 129 -2.27 8.40 -16.51
CA ARG A 129 -2.09 7.06 -17.12
C ARG A 129 -1.02 6.19 -16.43
N PRO A 130 0.21 6.67 -16.17
CA PRO A 130 1.22 5.86 -15.48
C PRO A 130 0.75 5.46 -14.08
N ALA A 131 0.89 4.18 -13.77
CA ALA A 131 0.59 3.65 -12.45
C ALA A 131 1.80 3.84 -11.52
N GLN A 132 1.58 4.50 -10.39
CA GLN A 132 2.59 4.79 -9.37
C GLN A 132 2.57 3.71 -8.28
N SER A 133 3.74 3.37 -7.74
CA SER A 133 3.86 2.38 -6.67
C SER A 133 3.41 2.96 -5.33
N THR A 134 2.73 2.13 -4.51
CA THR A 134 2.34 2.48 -3.13
C THR A 134 3.52 2.66 -2.17
N LEU A 135 4.74 2.29 -2.58
CA LEU A 135 5.91 2.30 -1.68
C LEU A 135 6.29 3.69 -1.16
N GLY A 136 5.79 4.75 -1.78
CA GLY A 136 6.08 6.12 -1.40
C GLY A 136 7.45 6.61 -1.87
N TYR A 137 7.87 7.77 -1.37
CA TYR A 137 9.13 8.41 -1.76
C TYR A 137 10.35 7.83 -1.01
N PHE A 138 10.13 7.28 0.18
CA PHE A 138 11.18 6.82 1.09
C PHE A 138 11.00 5.36 1.45
N ARG A 139 12.11 4.64 1.66
CA ARG A 139 12.10 3.23 2.02
C ARG A 139 11.47 3.02 3.41
N PRO A 140 10.59 2.02 3.59
CA PRO A 140 10.13 1.62 4.91
C PRO A 140 11.30 1.33 5.86
N GLY A 141 11.24 1.89 7.07
CA GLY A 141 12.31 1.76 8.07
C GLY A 141 13.48 2.74 7.92
N SER A 142 13.50 3.57 6.86
CA SER A 142 14.39 4.74 6.80
C SER A 142 13.69 5.99 7.34
N ALA A 143 14.44 6.90 7.96
CA ALA A 143 13.89 8.16 8.44
C ALA A 143 13.56 9.07 7.23
N ALA A 144 12.30 9.45 7.08
CA ALA A 144 11.87 10.37 6.05
C ALA A 144 12.31 11.81 6.41
N PRO A 145 13.01 12.54 5.51
CA PRO A 145 13.34 13.94 5.74
C PRO A 145 12.07 14.79 5.82
N CYS A 146 12.11 15.84 6.64
CA CYS A 146 11.02 16.81 6.73
C CYS A 146 11.06 17.73 5.51
N LEU A 147 10.17 17.50 4.54
CA LEU A 147 10.13 18.22 3.27
C LEU A 147 8.79 18.90 3.05
N LEU A 148 8.80 20.02 2.32
CA LEU A 148 7.61 20.65 1.79
C LEU A 148 7.44 20.26 0.32
N GLN A 149 6.31 19.62 0.00
CA GLN A 149 5.98 19.29 -1.38
C GLN A 149 5.64 20.56 -2.15
N ARG A 150 6.37 20.80 -3.24
CA ARG A 150 6.15 21.91 -4.16
C ARG A 150 5.94 21.36 -5.57
N PRO A 151 4.92 21.81 -6.31
CA PRO A 151 4.80 21.45 -7.72
C PRO A 151 5.99 21.99 -8.51
N PRO A 152 6.52 21.23 -9.49
CA PRO A 152 7.57 21.73 -10.37
C PRO A 152 7.04 22.93 -11.18
N LEU A 153 7.91 23.89 -11.51
CA LEU A 153 7.56 25.02 -12.36
C LEU A 153 7.76 24.62 -13.83
N GLN A 154 6.68 24.33 -14.54
CA GLN A 154 6.69 23.91 -15.94
C GLN A 154 5.82 24.85 -16.77
N ALA A 155 6.40 25.49 -17.79
CA ALA A 155 5.68 26.44 -18.64
C ALA A 155 4.55 25.76 -19.44
N ASP A 156 4.82 24.56 -19.97
CA ASP A 156 3.86 23.80 -20.78
C ASP A 156 2.57 23.48 -20.00
N ALA A 157 2.71 23.08 -18.74
CA ALA A 157 1.57 22.84 -17.85
C ALA A 157 0.76 24.12 -17.58
N GLY A 158 1.44 25.26 -17.42
CA GLY A 158 0.79 26.56 -17.26
C GLY A 158 0.01 27.02 -18.50
N VAL A 159 0.53 26.75 -19.70
CA VAL A 159 -0.18 27.06 -20.95
C VAL A 159 -1.47 26.23 -21.07
N VAL A 160 -1.41 24.93 -20.75
CA VAL A 160 -2.59 24.05 -20.78
C VAL A 160 -3.61 24.49 -19.74
N GLU A 161 -3.19 24.81 -18.52
CA GLU A 161 -4.08 25.32 -17.47
C GLU A 161 -4.78 26.61 -17.90
N ALA A 162 -4.04 27.58 -18.44
CA ALA A 162 -4.61 28.81 -18.97
C ALA A 162 -5.62 28.53 -20.10
N GLY A 163 -5.29 27.62 -21.02
CA GLY A 163 -6.20 27.20 -22.10
C GLY A 163 -7.49 26.57 -21.59
N VAL A 164 -7.43 25.74 -20.54
CA VAL A 164 -8.60 25.13 -19.90
C VAL A 164 -9.47 26.21 -19.25
N TRP A 165 -8.88 27.15 -18.52
CA TRP A 165 -9.63 28.24 -17.90
C TRP A 165 -10.29 29.17 -18.92
N VAL A 166 -9.55 29.56 -19.94
CA VAL A 166 -10.08 30.35 -21.06
C VAL A 166 -11.25 29.60 -21.71
N GLY A 167 -11.07 28.31 -22.03
CA GLY A 167 -12.12 27.48 -22.60
C GLY A 167 -13.36 27.37 -21.71
N LEU A 168 -13.18 27.21 -20.39
CA LEU A 168 -14.27 27.12 -19.43
C LEU A 168 -15.06 28.44 -19.32
N ILE A 169 -14.36 29.58 -19.30
CA ILE A 169 -14.97 30.91 -19.27
C ILE A 169 -15.83 31.15 -20.52
N PHE A 170 -15.36 30.71 -21.69
CA PHE A 170 -16.15 30.83 -22.93
C PHE A 170 -17.26 29.78 -23.05
N LEU A 171 -17.19 28.67 -22.31
CA LEU A 171 -18.17 27.58 -22.35
C LEU A 171 -19.37 27.83 -21.42
N ILE A 172 -19.16 28.48 -20.28
CA ILE A 172 -20.23 28.81 -19.32
C ILE A 172 -20.75 30.22 -19.66
N PRO A 173 -22.00 30.36 -20.16
CA PRO A 173 -22.55 31.64 -20.62
C PRO A 173 -22.80 32.64 -19.48
#